data_AF-A0A1L3NIE6-F1
#
_entry.id   AF-A0A1L3NIE6-F1
#
_cell.length_a   1.000
_cell.length_b   1.000
_cell.length_c   1.000
_cell.angle_alpha   90.00
_cell.angle_beta   90.00
_cell.angle_gamma   90.00
#
_symmetry.space_group_name_H-M   'P 1'
#
loop_
_entity.id
_entity.type
_entity.pdbx_description
1 polymer ?
#
loop_
_entity_poly.entity_id
_entity_poly.type
_entity_poly.pdbx_seq_one_letter_code
_entity_poly.pdbx_strand_id
1 'polypeptide(L)'
;MDILLITLKAVAYLLIEPYSVIVLLLLSLILYRKNRKTIIMQKMIIGQKVTTAFELTISEVVLGIFAGTAASLIMSYLGIFFREDSAIYLIFLISMFFMIFNPRFICFSYSGAALGMVSLILLNMAKLLNMPQLNFVNIDIPALMSMVAILHLVEGILVMIDGDRGYVPVFTNRDDKIIGGFVLQRYWILPIAFMLMINNQALSNISQGGAPMPNWWPLLKTGLPLSVLNAAVIALTSFYGIIGYNAVTFTKTRKEKNLYQDYI
;
A
#
# COMPACT_ATOMS: atom_id res chain seq x y z
N MET A 1 -1.82 23.39 -13.27
CA MET A 1 -1.50 23.14 -11.84
C MET A 1 -0.74 21.84 -11.80
N ASP A 2 0.46 21.83 -11.23
CA ASP A 2 1.36 20.68 -11.35
C ASP A 2 0.84 19.47 -10.59
N ILE A 3 0.88 18.29 -11.23
CA ILE A 3 0.53 17.00 -10.61
C ILE A 3 1.17 16.87 -9.22
N LEU A 4 2.44 17.31 -9.10
CA LEU A 4 3.17 17.43 -7.84
C LEU A 4 2.35 18.13 -6.74
N LEU A 5 1.86 19.33 -7.01
CA LEU A 5 1.21 20.19 -6.03
C LEU A 5 -0.13 19.62 -5.60
N ILE A 6 -0.89 19.03 -6.53
CA ILE A 6 -2.17 18.40 -6.22
C ILE A 6 -1.96 17.16 -5.35
N THR A 7 -1.00 16.30 -5.70
CA THR A 7 -0.68 15.09 -4.93
C THR A 7 -0.16 15.41 -3.55
N LEU A 8 0.78 16.37 -3.43
CA LEU A 8 1.29 16.80 -2.13
C LEU A 8 0.19 17.43 -1.26
N LYS A 9 -0.72 18.21 -1.85
CA LYS A 9 -1.89 18.72 -1.14
C LYS A 9 -2.77 17.59 -0.62
N ALA A 10 -3.09 16.58 -1.45
CA ALA A 10 -3.92 15.46 -1.02
C ALA A 10 -3.30 14.69 0.16
N VAL A 11 -1.99 14.40 0.10
CA VAL A 11 -1.27 13.77 1.20
C VAL A 11 -1.25 14.67 2.44
N ALA A 12 -0.99 15.97 2.28
CA ALA A 12 -0.99 16.93 3.38
C ALA A 12 -2.37 17.05 4.05
N TYR A 13 -3.45 17.06 3.28
CA TYR A 13 -4.81 17.05 3.81
C TYR A 13 -5.05 15.80 4.65
N LEU A 14 -4.64 14.62 4.20
CA LEU A 14 -4.76 13.39 4.99
C LEU A 14 -3.99 13.47 6.33
N LEU A 15 -2.85 14.16 6.36
CA LEU A 15 -2.01 14.29 7.56
C LEU A 15 -2.51 15.34 8.57
N ILE A 16 -3.35 16.29 8.15
CA ILE A 16 -3.76 17.44 8.97
C ILE A 16 -5.25 17.39 9.34
N GLU A 17 -6.09 16.75 8.51
CA GLU A 17 -7.53 16.68 8.75
C GLU A 17 -7.84 16.01 10.10
N PRO A 18 -8.69 16.61 10.98
CA PRO A 18 -8.86 16.14 12.36
C PRO A 18 -9.23 14.66 12.49
N TYR A 19 -10.16 14.18 11.66
CA TYR A 19 -10.55 12.77 11.63
C TYR A 19 -9.37 11.86 11.25
N SER A 20 -8.61 12.26 10.23
CA SER A 20 -7.49 11.48 9.71
C SER A 20 -6.30 11.47 10.68
N VAL A 21 -6.06 12.57 11.39
CA VAL A 21 -5.05 12.64 12.47
C VAL A 21 -5.40 11.67 13.59
N ILE A 22 -6.67 11.55 13.97
CA ILE A 22 -7.11 10.55 14.97
C ILE A 22 -6.78 9.15 14.48
N VAL A 23 -7.04 8.83 13.20
CA VAL A 23 -6.67 7.54 12.62
C VAL A 23 -5.15 7.32 12.69
N LEU A 24 -4.33 8.29 12.29
CA LEU A 24 -2.87 8.20 12.36
C LEU A 24 -2.38 7.97 13.79
N LEU A 25 -2.95 8.66 14.78
CA LEU A 25 -2.61 8.48 16.19
C LEU A 25 -3.01 7.09 16.70
N LEU A 26 -4.18 6.58 16.31
CA LEU A 26 -4.61 5.23 16.66
C LEU A 26 -3.69 4.17 16.05
N LEU A 27 -3.33 4.29 14.77
CA LEU A 27 -2.37 3.40 14.10
C LEU A 27 -1.00 3.46 14.79
N SER A 28 -0.53 4.66 15.11
CA SER A 28 0.75 4.88 15.83
C SER A 28 0.72 4.24 17.22
N LEU A 29 -0.40 4.31 17.93
CA LEU A 29 -0.58 3.68 19.24
C LEU A 29 -0.57 2.15 19.14
N ILE A 30 -1.20 1.58 18.10
CA ILE A 30 -1.15 0.13 17.82
C ILE A 30 0.30 -0.31 17.57
N LEU A 31 1.04 0.41 16.73
CA LEU A 31 2.44 0.12 16.46
C LEU A 31 3.30 0.26 17.71
N TYR A 32 3.08 1.30 18.52
CA TYR A 32 3.79 1.47 19.79
C TYR A 32 3.57 0.30 20.75
N ARG A 33 2.34 -0.19 20.88
CA ARG A 33 2.02 -1.37 21.70
C ARG A 33 2.72 -2.62 21.18
N LYS A 34 2.74 -2.82 19.87
CA LYS A 34 3.48 -3.92 19.22
C LYS A 34 4.99 -3.82 19.48
N ASN A 35 5.59 -2.65 19.24
CA ASN A 35 7.03 -2.43 19.46
C ASN A 35 7.41 -2.55 20.94
N ARG A 36 6.54 -2.18 21.89
CA ARG A 36 6.78 -2.46 23.31
C ARG A 36 6.93 -3.95 23.59
N LYS A 37 6.05 -4.79 23.02
CA LYS A 37 6.18 -6.25 23.16
C LYS A 37 7.50 -6.75 22.57
N THR A 38 7.87 -6.26 21.39
CA THR A 38 9.16 -6.57 20.74
C THR A 38 10.35 -6.21 21.62
N ILE A 39 10.38 -5.03 22.21
CA ILE A 39 11.48 -4.59 23.09
C ILE A 39 11.52 -5.40 24.40
N ILE A 40 10.36 -5.79 24.95
CA ILE A 40 10.32 -6.67 26.14
C ILE A 40 10.94 -8.03 25.80
N MET A 41 10.55 -8.65 24.68
CA MET A 41 11.15 -9.91 24.22
C MET A 41 12.65 -9.77 23.98
N GLN A 42 13.08 -8.69 23.30
CA GLN A 42 14.49 -8.41 23.07
C GLN A 42 15.27 -8.28 24.38
N LYS A 43 14.72 -7.58 25.39
CA LYS A 43 15.36 -7.42 26.69
C LYS A 43 15.43 -8.75 27.47
N MET A 44 14.38 -9.58 27.41
CA MET A 44 14.39 -10.89 28.07
C MET A 44 15.47 -11.83 27.51
N ILE A 45 15.77 -11.72 26.22
CA ILE A 45 16.72 -12.61 25.54
C ILE A 45 18.15 -12.09 25.56
N ILE A 46 18.36 -10.79 25.29
CA ILE A 46 19.70 -10.18 25.21
C ILE A 46 20.16 -9.63 26.57
N GLY A 47 19.25 -9.42 27.52
CA GLY A 47 19.53 -8.79 28.81
C GLY A 47 19.61 -7.26 28.78
N GLN A 48 19.68 -6.64 27.59
CA GLN A 48 19.76 -5.18 27.41
C GLN A 48 18.76 -4.64 26.37
N LYS A 49 18.50 -3.33 26.44
CA LYS A 49 17.69 -2.62 25.44
C LYS A 49 18.60 -2.16 24.30
N VAL A 50 18.37 -2.64 23.09
CA VAL A 50 19.15 -2.23 21.90
C VAL A 50 18.54 -1.00 21.24
N THR A 51 17.20 -0.90 21.25
CA THR A 51 16.42 0.24 20.73
C THR A 51 15.25 0.54 21.66
N THR A 52 14.58 1.68 21.48
CA THR A 52 13.35 1.99 22.23
C THR A 52 12.10 1.77 21.39
N ALA A 53 10.99 1.41 22.04
CA ALA A 53 9.71 1.26 21.34
C ALA A 53 9.25 2.58 20.69
N PHE A 54 9.58 3.72 21.32
CA PHE A 54 9.27 5.04 20.77
C PHE A 54 10.09 5.34 19.51
N GLU A 55 11.41 5.10 19.54
CA GLU A 55 12.28 5.25 18.37
C GLU A 55 11.79 4.40 17.19
N LEU A 56 11.46 3.14 17.45
CA LEU A 56 10.94 2.22 16.43
C LEU A 56 9.62 2.69 15.83
N THR A 57 8.71 3.25 16.63
CA THR A 57 7.41 3.75 16.16
C THR A 57 7.56 5.05 15.39
N ILE A 58 8.42 5.96 15.84
CA ILE A 58 8.69 7.21 15.11
C ILE A 58 9.31 6.91 13.75
N SER A 59 10.27 5.99 13.65
CA SER A 59 10.79 5.62 12.33
C SER A 59 9.75 4.94 11.45
N GLU A 60 8.86 4.10 12.00
CA GLU A 60 7.74 3.49 11.26
C GLU A 60 6.76 4.52 10.68
N VAL A 61 6.46 5.57 11.45
CA VAL A 61 5.56 6.66 11.02
C VAL A 61 6.27 7.58 10.03
N VAL A 62 7.46 8.08 10.35
CA VAL A 62 8.17 9.09 9.55
C VAL A 62 8.58 8.50 8.20
N LEU A 63 9.23 7.32 8.19
CA LEU A 63 9.61 6.68 6.93
C LEU A 63 8.37 6.27 6.13
N GLY A 64 7.30 5.83 6.80
CA GLY A 64 6.02 5.54 6.18
C GLY A 64 5.39 6.75 5.48
N ILE A 65 5.45 7.94 6.09
CA ILE A 65 4.97 9.19 5.46
C ILE A 65 5.77 9.52 4.20
N PHE A 66 7.10 9.44 4.26
CA PHE A 66 7.94 9.69 3.08
C PHE A 66 7.67 8.66 1.97
N ALA A 67 7.58 7.39 2.33
CA ALA A 67 7.27 6.29 1.43
C ALA A 67 5.88 6.42 0.78
N GLY A 68 4.84 6.71 1.56
CA GLY A 68 3.48 6.93 1.07
C GLY A 68 3.39 8.14 0.14
N THR A 69 4.09 9.23 0.47
CA THR A 69 4.20 10.40 -0.40
C THR A 69 4.89 10.05 -1.72
N ALA A 70 6.01 9.33 -1.68
CA ALA A 70 6.72 8.88 -2.86
C ALA A 70 5.85 7.96 -3.75
N ALA A 71 5.19 6.96 -3.14
CA ALA A 71 4.26 6.08 -3.85
C ALA A 71 3.15 6.88 -4.55
N SER A 72 2.54 7.83 -3.84
CA SER A 72 1.46 8.68 -4.36
C SER A 72 1.93 9.52 -5.55
N LEU A 73 3.13 10.10 -5.47
CA LEU A 73 3.73 10.85 -6.57
C LEU A 73 4.00 9.97 -7.77
N ILE A 74 4.64 8.81 -7.58
CA ILE A 74 4.93 7.87 -8.67
C ILE A 74 3.63 7.46 -9.36
N MET A 75 2.59 7.09 -8.61
CA MET A 75 1.28 6.75 -9.18
C MET A 75 0.65 7.91 -9.96
N SER A 76 0.70 9.11 -9.40
CA SER A 76 0.14 10.31 -10.02
C SER A 76 0.85 10.67 -11.32
N TYR A 77 2.18 10.62 -11.36
CA TYR A 77 2.98 10.89 -12.57
C TYR A 77 2.81 9.81 -13.64
N LEU A 78 2.71 8.55 -13.26
CA LEU A 78 2.43 7.47 -14.21
C LEU A 78 0.99 7.52 -14.75
N GLY A 79 0.12 8.33 -14.13
CA GLY A 79 -1.29 8.44 -14.51
C GLY A 79 -2.10 7.20 -14.17
N ILE A 80 -1.80 6.61 -13.03
CA ILE A 80 -2.60 5.52 -12.47
C ILE A 80 -3.84 6.14 -11.85
N PHE A 81 -4.99 5.90 -12.47
CA PHE A 81 -6.29 6.29 -11.95
C PHE A 81 -7.27 5.13 -12.07
N PHE A 82 -8.29 5.14 -11.20
CA PHE A 82 -9.39 4.19 -11.25
C PHE A 82 -10.70 4.92 -11.54
N ARG A 83 -11.62 4.26 -12.24
CA ARG A 83 -12.97 4.80 -12.42
C ARG A 83 -13.71 4.69 -11.09
N GLU A 84 -14.55 5.67 -10.75
CA GLU A 84 -15.34 5.63 -9.52
C GLU A 84 -16.22 4.37 -9.44
N ASP A 85 -16.77 3.93 -10.57
CA ASP A 85 -17.60 2.72 -10.71
C ASP A 85 -16.80 1.43 -10.90
N SER A 86 -15.46 1.46 -10.80
CA SER A 86 -14.62 0.26 -11.00
C SER A 86 -14.72 -0.75 -9.85
N ALA A 87 -15.30 -0.38 -8.71
CA ALA A 87 -15.30 -1.19 -7.50
C ALA A 87 -13.89 -1.51 -6.95
N ILE A 88 -12.90 -0.64 -7.20
CA ILE A 88 -11.53 -0.79 -6.68
C ILE A 88 -11.49 -0.96 -5.15
N TYR A 89 -12.44 -0.40 -4.41
CA TYR A 89 -12.56 -0.57 -2.96
C TYR A 89 -12.70 -2.04 -2.52
N LEU A 90 -13.14 -2.95 -3.40
CA LEU A 90 -13.22 -4.39 -3.12
C LEU A 90 -11.84 -5.00 -2.82
N ILE A 91 -10.74 -4.39 -3.27
CA ILE A 91 -9.38 -4.86 -2.93
C ILE A 91 -9.17 -4.93 -1.42
N PHE A 92 -9.67 -3.93 -0.67
CA PHE A 92 -9.55 -3.89 0.78
C PHE A 92 -10.41 -4.98 1.43
N LEU A 93 -11.64 -5.17 0.94
CA LEU A 93 -12.54 -6.19 1.46
C LEU A 93 -12.01 -7.61 1.23
N ILE A 94 -11.48 -7.88 0.03
CA ILE A 94 -10.85 -9.16 -0.31
C ILE A 94 -9.60 -9.39 0.55
N SER A 95 -8.77 -8.36 0.75
CA SER A 95 -7.57 -8.47 1.61
C SER A 95 -7.95 -8.82 3.05
N MET A 96 -9.00 -8.19 3.58
CA MET A 96 -9.49 -8.47 4.93
C MET A 96 -10.08 -9.88 5.03
N PHE A 97 -10.81 -10.34 4.01
CA PHE A 97 -11.32 -11.71 3.93
C PHE A 97 -10.18 -12.74 3.89
N PHE A 98 -9.17 -12.51 3.06
CA PHE A 98 -8.01 -13.39 2.93
C PHE A 98 -7.17 -13.50 4.21
N MET A 99 -7.05 -12.40 4.95
CA MET A 99 -6.36 -12.36 6.24
C MET A 99 -6.96 -13.35 7.27
N ILE A 100 -8.25 -13.69 7.17
CA ILE A 100 -8.92 -14.66 8.06
C ILE A 100 -8.30 -16.05 7.92
N PHE A 101 -7.91 -16.45 6.70
CA PHE A 101 -7.30 -17.77 6.45
C PHE A 101 -5.83 -17.78 6.82
N ASN A 102 -5.11 -16.72 6.46
CA ASN A 102 -3.72 -16.55 6.87
C ASN A 102 -3.36 -15.05 6.82
N PRO A 103 -2.77 -14.49 7.90
CA PRO A 103 -2.34 -13.10 7.92
C PRO A 103 -1.42 -12.69 6.76
N ARG A 104 -0.68 -13.65 6.17
CA ARG A 104 0.18 -13.40 5.00
C ARG A 104 -0.60 -12.94 3.76
N PHE A 105 -1.88 -13.28 3.65
CA PHE A 105 -2.70 -12.97 2.48
C PHE A 105 -3.35 -11.58 2.53
N ILE A 106 -3.00 -10.75 3.51
CA ILE A 106 -3.42 -9.35 3.57
C ILE A 106 -2.79 -8.50 2.44
N CYS A 107 -1.70 -8.98 1.84
CA CYS A 107 -0.96 -8.25 0.82
C CYS A 107 -1.79 -8.04 -0.46
N PHE A 108 -1.72 -6.84 -1.04
CA PHE A 108 -2.49 -6.47 -2.22
C PHE A 108 -2.13 -7.23 -3.50
N SER A 109 -1.02 -7.96 -3.53
CA SER A 109 -0.72 -8.89 -4.62
C SER A 109 -1.75 -10.02 -4.70
N TYR A 110 -2.16 -10.60 -3.56
CA TYR A 110 -3.16 -11.67 -3.51
C TYR A 110 -4.56 -11.14 -3.84
N SER A 111 -4.99 -10.08 -3.17
CA SER A 111 -6.33 -9.52 -3.39
C SER A 111 -6.45 -8.85 -4.76
N GLY A 112 -5.40 -8.22 -5.26
CA GLY A 112 -5.33 -7.67 -6.61
C GLY A 112 -5.41 -8.76 -7.68
N ALA A 113 -4.71 -9.89 -7.51
CA ALA A 113 -4.81 -11.02 -8.43
C ALA A 113 -6.23 -11.62 -8.44
N ALA A 114 -6.83 -11.82 -7.26
CA ALA A 114 -8.19 -12.32 -7.14
C ALA A 114 -9.21 -11.36 -7.78
N LEU A 115 -9.09 -10.06 -7.49
CA LEU A 115 -9.97 -9.03 -8.02
C LEU A 115 -9.86 -8.87 -9.54
N GLY A 116 -8.64 -8.90 -10.08
CA GLY A 116 -8.39 -8.91 -11.52
C GLY A 116 -8.98 -10.15 -12.21
N MET A 117 -8.83 -11.34 -11.60
CA MET A 117 -9.43 -12.57 -12.10
C MET A 117 -10.96 -12.50 -12.13
N VAL A 118 -11.58 -12.01 -11.04
CA VAL A 118 -13.04 -11.80 -10.97
C VAL A 118 -13.50 -10.83 -12.05
N SER A 119 -12.80 -9.72 -12.26
CA SER A 119 -13.12 -8.74 -13.29
C SER A 119 -13.08 -9.36 -14.70
N LEU A 120 -12.08 -10.18 -15.01
CA LEU A 120 -12.00 -10.89 -16.29
C LEU A 120 -13.11 -11.92 -16.47
N ILE A 121 -13.44 -12.69 -15.44
CA ILE A 121 -14.53 -13.68 -15.50
C ILE A 121 -15.86 -12.98 -15.76
N LEU A 122 -16.17 -11.92 -15.01
CA LEU A 122 -17.42 -11.17 -15.17
C LEU A 122 -17.51 -10.49 -16.53
N LEU A 123 -16.41 -9.94 -17.05
CA LEU A 123 -16.35 -9.37 -18.39
C LEU A 123 -16.67 -10.41 -19.47
N ASN A 124 -16.09 -11.61 -19.37
CA ASN A 124 -16.34 -12.69 -20.34
C ASN A 124 -17.77 -13.22 -20.24
N MET A 125 -18.30 -13.39 -19.03
CA MET A 125 -19.69 -13.80 -18.80
C MET A 125 -20.70 -12.78 -19.32
N ALA A 126 -20.45 -11.48 -19.09
CA ALA A 126 -21.30 -10.41 -19.60
C ALA A 126 -21.36 -10.39 -21.14
N LYS A 127 -20.23 -10.68 -21.81
CA LYS A 127 -20.16 -10.80 -23.27
C LYS A 127 -20.87 -12.06 -23.78
N LEU A 128 -20.65 -13.21 -23.14
CA LEU A 128 -21.25 -14.49 -23.56
C LEU A 128 -22.78 -14.47 -23.44
N LEU A 129 -23.29 -13.87 -22.37
CA LEU A 129 -24.74 -13.84 -22.07
C LEU A 129 -25.43 -12.59 -22.62
N ASN A 130 -24.71 -11.66 -23.27
CA ASN A 130 -25.22 -10.34 -23.69
C ASN A 130 -25.90 -9.56 -22.54
N MET A 131 -25.41 -9.73 -21.32
CA MET A 131 -25.93 -9.10 -20.10
C MET A 131 -24.87 -8.15 -19.53
N PRO A 132 -24.81 -6.88 -19.98
CA PRO A 132 -23.78 -5.93 -19.55
C PRO A 132 -23.84 -5.62 -18.05
N GLN A 133 -25.00 -5.80 -17.42
CA GLN A 133 -25.23 -5.62 -15.99
C GLN A 133 -24.40 -6.56 -15.11
N LEU A 134 -23.95 -7.70 -15.66
CA LEU A 134 -23.08 -8.65 -14.94
C LEU A 134 -21.66 -8.10 -14.73
N ASN A 135 -21.22 -7.11 -15.53
CA ASN A 135 -19.88 -6.52 -15.41
C ASN A 135 -19.86 -5.37 -14.39
N PHE A 136 -20.30 -5.64 -13.17
CA PHE A 136 -20.29 -4.66 -12.08
C PHE A 136 -18.91 -4.47 -11.43
N VAL A 137 -17.95 -5.37 -11.71
CA VAL A 137 -16.53 -5.23 -11.32
C VAL A 137 -15.69 -5.00 -12.57
N ASN A 138 -15.60 -3.74 -13.00
CA ASN A 138 -14.87 -3.34 -14.20
C ASN A 138 -13.61 -2.57 -13.83
N ILE A 139 -12.54 -3.31 -13.52
CA ILE A 139 -11.28 -2.75 -13.03
C ILE A 139 -10.27 -2.69 -14.16
N ASP A 140 -9.57 -1.56 -14.26
CA ASP A 140 -8.40 -1.45 -15.10
C ASP A 140 -7.25 -2.29 -14.49
N ILE A 141 -7.04 -3.48 -15.06
CA ILE A 141 -6.03 -4.44 -14.60
C ILE A 141 -4.62 -3.86 -14.70
N PRO A 142 -4.20 -3.21 -15.80
CA PRO A 142 -2.93 -2.47 -15.85
C PRO A 142 -2.75 -1.47 -14.70
N ALA A 143 -3.77 -0.66 -14.38
CA ALA A 143 -3.72 0.29 -13.28
C ALA A 143 -3.59 -0.43 -11.92
N LEU A 144 -4.36 -1.50 -11.70
CA LEU A 144 -4.32 -2.34 -10.49
C LEU A 144 -2.94 -2.96 -10.28
N MET A 145 -2.38 -3.60 -11.32
CA MET A 145 -1.05 -4.22 -11.26
C MET A 145 0.04 -3.19 -11.02
N SER A 146 -0.05 -2.02 -11.66
CA SER A 146 0.92 -0.94 -11.50
C SER A 146 0.90 -0.39 -10.07
N MET A 147 -0.29 -0.20 -9.48
CA MET A 147 -0.44 0.20 -8.08
C MET A 147 0.22 -0.82 -7.14
N VAL A 148 -0.07 -2.11 -7.30
CA VAL A 148 0.52 -3.18 -6.49
C VAL A 148 2.04 -3.21 -6.62
N ALA A 149 2.57 -3.07 -7.84
CA ALA A 149 4.01 -3.05 -8.09
C ALA A 149 4.71 -1.87 -7.40
N ILE A 150 4.13 -0.66 -7.44
CA ILE A 150 4.69 0.52 -6.78
C ILE A 150 4.70 0.35 -5.26
N LEU A 151 3.63 -0.21 -4.67
CA LEU A 151 3.58 -0.45 -3.23
C LEU A 151 4.66 -1.45 -2.78
N HIS A 152 4.89 -2.51 -3.55
CA HIS A 152 5.99 -3.45 -3.26
C HIS A 152 7.38 -2.87 -3.50
N LEU A 153 7.54 -2.00 -4.51
CA LEU A 153 8.80 -1.29 -4.72
C LEU A 153 9.15 -0.44 -3.49
N VAL A 154 8.17 0.32 -3.01
CA VAL A 154 8.34 1.19 -1.83
C VAL A 154 8.52 0.36 -0.54
N GLU A 155 7.83 -0.77 -0.42
CA GLU A 155 8.09 -1.75 0.65
C GLU A 155 9.55 -2.23 0.65
N GLY A 156 10.07 -2.65 -0.51
CA GLY A 156 11.45 -3.11 -0.63
C GLY A 156 12.46 -2.04 -0.18
N ILE A 157 12.25 -0.78 -0.60
CA ILE A 157 13.08 0.36 -0.16
C ILE A 157 13.00 0.55 1.36
N LEU A 158 11.80 0.49 1.94
CA LEU A 158 11.62 0.60 3.40
C LEU A 158 12.34 -0.54 4.16
N VAL A 159 12.25 -1.76 3.65
CA VAL A 159 12.95 -2.92 4.22
C VAL A 159 14.46 -2.74 4.17
N MET A 160 15.00 -2.24 3.07
CA MET A 160 16.43 -1.97 2.93
C MET A 160 16.94 -0.93 3.94
N ILE A 161 16.12 0.09 4.24
CA ILE A 161 16.51 1.21 5.11
C ILE A 161 16.28 0.91 6.60
N ASP A 162 15.18 0.24 6.95
CA ASP A 162 14.69 0.17 8.34
C ASP A 162 14.24 -1.24 8.77
N GLY A 163 14.40 -2.26 7.91
CA GLY A 163 13.92 -3.62 8.12
C GLY A 163 14.61 -4.41 9.24
N ASP A 164 15.84 -4.04 9.67
CA ASP A 164 16.67 -4.82 10.62
C ASP A 164 16.54 -4.29 12.04
N ARG A 165 15.93 -3.12 12.19
CA ARG A 165 15.68 -2.49 13.47
C ARG A 165 14.61 -3.29 14.21
N GLY A 166 14.67 -3.28 15.55
CA GLY A 166 13.69 -4.01 16.37
C GLY A 166 13.73 -5.53 16.21
N TYR A 167 14.84 -6.11 15.74
CA TYR A 167 15.00 -7.56 15.65
C TYR A 167 14.86 -8.26 17.02
N VAL A 168 14.35 -9.49 17.01
CA VAL A 168 14.28 -10.38 18.17
C VAL A 168 15.15 -11.61 17.90
N PRO A 169 16.19 -11.90 18.72
CA PRO A 169 16.95 -13.12 18.58
C PRO A 169 16.05 -14.32 18.89
N VAL A 170 16.21 -15.39 18.12
CA VAL A 170 15.52 -16.66 18.32
C VAL A 170 16.51 -17.80 18.26
N PHE A 171 16.23 -18.89 18.96
CA PHE A 171 17.03 -20.10 18.93
C PHE A 171 16.15 -21.27 18.53
N THR A 172 16.66 -22.13 17.68
CA THR A 172 16.02 -23.39 17.30
C THR A 172 17.00 -24.53 17.48
N ASN A 173 16.50 -25.75 17.65
CA ASN A 173 17.33 -26.95 17.71
C ASN A 173 17.16 -27.71 16.39
N ARG A 174 18.27 -28.01 15.73
CA ARG A 174 18.33 -28.88 14.55
C ARG A 174 19.53 -29.80 14.70
N ASP A 175 19.30 -31.10 14.60
CA ASP A 175 20.34 -32.13 14.70
C ASP A 175 21.18 -32.03 16.00
N ASP A 176 20.50 -31.86 17.14
CA ASP A 176 21.08 -31.66 18.47
C ASP A 176 22.02 -30.45 18.59
N LYS A 177 21.95 -29.52 17.63
CA LYS A 177 22.70 -28.26 17.64
C LYS A 177 21.75 -27.09 17.81
N ILE A 178 22.08 -26.21 18.74
CA ILE A 178 21.38 -24.94 18.92
C ILE A 178 21.83 -23.99 17.80
N ILE A 179 20.88 -23.57 16.98
CA ILE A 179 21.08 -22.60 15.91
C ILE A 179 20.42 -21.29 16.33
N GLY A 180 21.21 -20.22 16.36
CA GLY A 180 20.72 -18.86 16.58
C GLY A 180 20.20 -18.24 15.29
N GLY A 181 19.21 -17.37 15.41
CA GLY A 181 18.64 -16.62 14.32
C GLY A 181 17.99 -15.32 14.79
N PHE A 182 17.34 -14.64 13.86
CA PHE A 182 16.67 -13.37 14.10
C PHE A 182 15.31 -13.35 13.44
N VAL A 183 14.31 -12.88 14.19
CA VAL A 183 13.00 -12.48 13.70
C VAL A 183 13.04 -10.97 13.46
N LEU A 184 12.66 -10.56 12.25
CA LEU A 184 12.62 -9.18 11.79
C LEU A 184 11.16 -8.81 11.51
N GLN A 185 10.63 -7.78 12.18
CA GLN A 185 9.22 -7.40 12.06
C GLN A 185 9.03 -5.88 12.12
N ARG A 186 8.71 -5.27 10.97
CA ARG A 186 8.52 -3.82 10.83
C ARG A 186 7.22 -3.52 10.10
N TYR A 187 6.54 -2.44 10.49
CA TYR A 187 5.29 -2.00 9.87
C TYR A 187 5.29 -0.50 9.71
N TRP A 188 5.11 -0.01 8.49
CA TRP A 188 5.11 1.43 8.20
C TRP A 188 3.70 1.91 7.87
N ILE A 189 3.34 3.09 8.36
CA ILE A 189 2.04 3.73 8.06
C ILE A 189 2.24 4.64 6.84
N LEU A 190 1.58 4.33 5.74
CA LEU A 190 1.72 5.05 4.48
C LEU A 190 0.46 5.90 4.23
N PRO A 191 0.55 7.23 4.16
CA PRO A 191 -0.50 8.06 3.57
C PRO A 191 -0.44 7.89 2.04
N ILE A 192 -1.41 7.18 1.48
CA ILE A 192 -1.47 6.88 0.05
C ILE A 192 -2.56 7.72 -0.58
N ALA A 193 -2.22 8.48 -1.61
CA ALA A 193 -3.15 9.21 -2.47
C ALA A 193 -3.11 8.64 -3.89
N PHE A 194 -4.28 8.43 -4.49
CA PHE A 194 -4.42 7.96 -5.86
C PHE A 194 -5.59 8.67 -6.55
N MET A 195 -5.57 8.66 -7.89
CA MET A 195 -6.54 9.38 -8.70
C MET A 195 -7.79 8.55 -8.97
N LEU A 196 -8.95 9.18 -8.87
CA LEU A 196 -10.25 8.68 -9.26
C LEU A 196 -10.81 9.51 -10.41
N MET A 197 -11.31 8.83 -11.42
CA MET A 197 -12.04 9.42 -12.53
C MET A 197 -13.53 9.41 -12.21
N ILE A 198 -14.08 10.60 -12.03
CA ILE A 198 -15.51 10.83 -11.77
C ILE A 198 -16.17 11.16 -13.10
N ASN A 199 -17.12 10.33 -13.51
CA ASN A 199 -17.91 10.52 -14.73
C ASN A 199 -19.33 10.92 -14.35
N ASN A 200 -19.50 12.16 -13.89
CA ASN A 200 -20.82 12.72 -13.60
C ASN A 200 -21.05 13.99 -14.43
N GLN A 201 -22.01 13.93 -15.36
CA GLN A 201 -22.36 15.04 -16.25
C GLN A 201 -22.87 16.29 -15.51
N ALA A 202 -23.38 16.15 -14.28
CA ALA A 202 -23.76 17.28 -13.44
C ALA A 202 -22.53 17.99 -12.85
N LEU A 203 -21.46 17.25 -12.51
CA LEU A 203 -20.19 17.80 -12.02
C LEU A 203 -19.28 18.29 -13.16
N SER A 204 -19.37 17.73 -14.37
CA SER A 204 -18.62 18.23 -15.53
C SER A 204 -19.00 19.67 -15.91
N ASN A 205 -20.25 20.08 -15.61
CA ASN A 205 -20.73 21.45 -15.85
C ASN A 205 -20.39 22.42 -14.71
N ILE A 206 -20.04 21.91 -13.51
CA ILE A 206 -19.66 22.70 -12.32
C ILE A 206 -18.12 22.81 -12.20
N SER A 207 -17.37 21.87 -12.78
CA SER A 207 -15.93 21.76 -12.65
C SER A 207 -15.17 22.71 -13.59
N GLN A 208 -15.22 24.01 -13.28
CA GLN A 208 -14.07 24.90 -13.49
C GLN A 208 -12.93 24.61 -12.48
N GLY A 209 -13.07 23.60 -11.62
CA GLY A 209 -12.12 23.22 -10.57
C GLY A 209 -11.30 21.95 -10.84
N GLY A 210 -11.54 21.23 -11.94
CA GLY A 210 -10.68 20.14 -12.38
C GLY A 210 -9.44 20.73 -13.05
N ALA A 211 -8.26 20.56 -12.46
CA ALA A 211 -7.05 21.07 -13.09
C ALA A 211 -6.79 20.33 -14.40
N PRO A 212 -6.54 21.03 -15.52
CA PRO A 212 -6.21 20.38 -16.77
C PRO A 212 -4.93 19.58 -16.58
N MET A 213 -4.99 18.28 -16.89
CA MET A 213 -3.81 17.42 -16.86
C MET A 213 -2.92 17.73 -18.07
N PRO A 214 -1.60 17.53 -17.96
CA PRO A 214 -0.69 17.72 -19.09
C PRO A 214 -1.01 16.77 -20.25
N ASN A 215 -0.73 17.18 -21.50
CA ASN A 215 -1.01 16.38 -22.70
C ASN A 215 -0.31 15.01 -22.74
N TRP A 216 0.81 14.84 -22.03
CA TRP A 216 1.55 13.58 -21.94
C TRP A 216 0.93 12.59 -20.93
N TRP A 217 0.01 13.07 -20.09
CA TRP A 217 -0.62 12.30 -19.03
C TRP A 217 -1.96 11.74 -19.52
N PRO A 218 -2.32 10.49 -19.20
CA PRO A 218 -1.58 9.50 -18.41
C PRO A 218 -0.48 8.78 -19.23
N LEU A 219 0.59 8.38 -18.56
CA LEU A 219 1.66 7.60 -19.19
C LEU A 219 1.21 6.14 -19.43
N LEU A 220 0.49 5.57 -18.45
CA LEU A 220 -0.22 4.31 -18.60
C LEU A 220 -1.49 4.54 -19.42
N LYS A 221 -1.47 4.09 -20.68
CA LYS A 221 -2.64 4.16 -21.55
C LYS A 221 -3.75 3.29 -20.98
N THR A 222 -4.87 3.93 -20.67
CA THR A 222 -6.10 3.23 -20.32
C THR A 222 -6.86 2.91 -21.61
N GLY A 223 -7.72 1.88 -21.58
CA GLY A 223 -8.56 1.51 -22.72
C GLY A 223 -9.66 2.54 -23.06
N LEU A 224 -9.56 3.76 -22.54
CA LEU A 224 -10.55 4.82 -22.68
C LEU A 224 -10.23 5.75 -23.87
N PRO A 225 -11.25 6.18 -24.64
CA PRO A 225 -11.06 7.22 -25.65
C PRO A 225 -10.57 8.52 -25.02
N LEU A 226 -9.65 9.21 -25.70
CA LEU A 226 -9.05 10.47 -25.23
C LEU A 226 -10.11 11.58 -25.00
N SER A 227 -11.20 11.54 -25.75
CA SER A 227 -12.34 12.47 -25.60
C SER A 227 -13.05 12.31 -24.25
N VAL A 228 -13.19 11.07 -23.76
CA VAL A 228 -13.79 10.77 -22.46
C VAL A 228 -12.88 11.23 -21.34
N LEU A 229 -11.57 11.01 -21.49
CA LEU A 229 -10.58 11.41 -20.51
C LEU A 229 -10.49 12.94 -20.37
N ASN A 230 -10.51 13.68 -21.48
CA ASN A 230 -10.48 15.15 -21.47
C ASN A 230 -11.74 15.77 -20.86
N ALA A 231 -12.88 15.06 -20.91
CA ALA A 231 -14.13 15.50 -20.30
C ALA A 231 -14.30 15.04 -18.84
N ALA A 232 -13.40 14.20 -18.34
CA ALA A 232 -13.51 13.61 -17.02
C ALA A 232 -12.97 14.53 -15.93
N VAL A 233 -13.59 14.47 -14.75
CA VAL A 233 -13.07 15.12 -13.54
C VAL A 233 -12.16 14.14 -12.82
N ILE A 234 -10.89 14.50 -12.66
CA ILE A 234 -9.94 13.72 -11.86
C ILE A 234 -9.91 14.27 -10.44
N ALA A 235 -10.32 13.45 -9.48
CA ALA A 235 -10.21 13.72 -8.05
C ALA A 235 -9.08 12.88 -7.45
N LEU A 236 -8.39 13.38 -6.44
CA LEU A 236 -7.52 12.54 -5.62
C LEU A 236 -8.27 12.10 -4.38
N THR A 237 -8.22 10.80 -4.10
CA THR A 237 -8.63 10.24 -2.82
C THR A 237 -7.40 9.76 -2.08
N SER A 238 -7.45 9.79 -0.75
CA SER A 238 -6.31 9.46 0.09
C SER A 238 -6.72 8.70 1.35
N PHE A 239 -5.93 7.71 1.76
CA PHE A 239 -6.16 6.90 2.95
C PHE A 239 -4.84 6.43 3.57
N TYR A 240 -4.88 5.99 4.83
CA TYR A 240 -3.73 5.35 5.47
C TYR A 240 -3.70 3.85 5.15
N GLY A 241 -2.61 3.39 4.52
CA GLY A 241 -2.25 1.98 4.40
C GLY A 241 -1.22 1.58 5.46
N ILE A 242 -1.12 0.28 5.74
CA ILE A 242 -0.01 -0.29 6.51
C ILE A 242 0.68 -1.32 5.62
N ILE A 243 2.00 -1.18 5.45
CA ILE A 243 2.85 -2.18 4.81
C ILE A 243 3.73 -2.81 5.89
N GLY A 244 3.88 -4.12 5.87
CA GLY A 244 4.54 -4.88 6.93
C GLY A 244 5.55 -5.89 6.40
N TYR A 245 6.77 -5.84 6.92
CA TYR A 245 7.83 -6.81 6.68
C TYR A 245 7.91 -7.79 7.85
N ASN A 246 7.86 -9.09 7.54
CA ASN A 246 8.03 -10.16 8.51
C ASN A 246 8.99 -11.22 7.93
N ALA A 247 10.15 -11.42 8.55
CA ALA A 247 11.12 -12.42 8.13
C ALA A 247 11.81 -13.10 9.30
N VAL A 248 12.31 -14.31 9.06
CA VAL A 248 13.17 -15.05 9.98
C VAL A 248 14.43 -15.49 9.25
N THR A 249 15.59 -15.36 9.88
CA THR A 249 16.87 -15.81 9.34
C THR A 249 17.66 -16.60 10.39
N PHE A 250 18.22 -17.73 9.98
CA PHE A 250 19.14 -18.56 10.77
C PHE A 250 20.52 -18.72 10.12
N THR A 251 20.65 -18.26 8.87
CA THR A 251 21.85 -18.48 8.03
C THR A 251 22.50 -17.17 7.56
N LYS A 252 21.77 -16.05 7.60
CA LYS A 252 22.26 -14.71 7.24
C LYS A 252 22.23 -13.78 8.44
N THR A 253 23.13 -12.80 8.48
CA THR A 253 23.01 -11.70 9.46
C THR A 253 21.77 -10.85 9.18
N ARG A 254 21.35 -10.06 10.17
CA ARG A 254 20.18 -9.17 10.03
C ARG A 254 20.31 -8.19 8.87
N LYS A 255 21.50 -7.60 8.69
CA LYS A 255 21.78 -6.63 7.62
C LYS A 255 21.76 -7.30 6.24
N GLU A 256 22.35 -8.49 6.13
CA GLU A 256 22.34 -9.25 4.88
C GLU A 256 20.93 -9.68 4.48
N LYS A 257 20.11 -10.14 5.44
CA LYS A 257 18.74 -10.57 5.15
C LYS A 257 17.86 -9.42 4.64
N ASN A 258 18.08 -8.19 5.10
CA ASN A 258 17.38 -7.01 4.60
C ASN A 258 17.76 -6.63 3.17
N LEU A 259 19.05 -6.72 2.84
CA LEU A 259 19.55 -6.33 1.52
C LEU A 259 19.24 -7.39 0.46
N TYR A 260 19.28 -8.66 0.85
CA TYR A 260 18.99 -9.80 0.00
C TYR A 260 17.70 -10.47 0.47
N GLN A 261 16.59 -9.81 0.15
CA GLN A 261 15.27 -10.37 0.33
C GLN A 261 15.15 -11.57 -0.61
N ASP A 262 15.12 -12.78 -0.04
CA ASP A 262 14.79 -13.97 -0.80
C ASP A 262 13.30 -13.83 -1.17
N TYR A 263 13.01 -13.52 -2.43
CA TYR A 263 11.65 -13.47 -2.95
C TYR A 263 11.01 -14.85 -2.71
N ILE A 264 9.90 -14.86 -1.97
CA ILE A 264 8.99 -16.01 -1.86
C ILE A 264 7.97 -15.90 -2.98
#